data_AF-A0A257VV31-F1
#
_entry.id   AF-A0A257VV31-F1
#
_cell.length_a   1.000
_cell.length_b   1.000
_cell.length_c   1.000
_cell.angle_alpha   90.00
_cell.angle_beta   90.00
_cell.angle_gamma   90.00
#
_symmetry.space_group_name_H-M   'P 1'
#
loop_
_entity.id
_entity.type
_entity.pdbx_description
1 polymer ?
#
loop_
_entity_poly.entity_id
_entity_poly.type
_entity_poly.pdbx_seq_one_letter_code
_entity_poly.pdbx_strand_id
1 'polypeptide(L)'
;GTGIPSLRLALGKLPGQGTIEQSEVDEDFSVDVPVEIQYRGGKTETRWVRTDGESTAFQWKLAGPVAKITLDPHSAVLATKVR
;
A
#
# COMPACT_ATOMS: atom_id res chain seq x y z
N GLY A 1 10.93 -11.70 -12.70
CA GLY A 1 10.45 -10.36 -13.11
C GLY A 1 11.62 -9.42 -13.37
N THR A 2 11.37 -8.14 -13.71
CA THR A 2 12.43 -7.12 -13.84
C THR A 2 12.95 -6.62 -12.49
N GLY A 3 12.30 -7.05 -11.39
CA GLY A 3 12.63 -6.67 -10.01
C GLY A 3 12.04 -5.33 -9.57
N ILE A 4 11.33 -4.63 -10.46
CA ILE A 4 10.61 -3.39 -10.16
C ILE A 4 9.13 -3.75 -9.96
N PRO A 5 8.56 -3.65 -8.75
CA PRO A 5 7.15 -3.95 -8.55
C PRO A 5 6.28 -2.84 -9.11
N SER A 6 5.27 -3.23 -9.88
CA SER A 6 4.11 -2.41 -10.16
C SER A 6 3.09 -2.61 -9.04
N LEU A 7 2.75 -1.54 -8.31
CA LEU A 7 1.85 -1.61 -7.15
C LEU A 7 0.52 -0.89 -7.42
N ARG A 8 -0.59 -1.50 -7.02
CA ARG A 8 -1.94 -0.92 -7.14
C ARG A 8 -2.70 -1.04 -5.84
N LEU A 9 -3.40 0.03 -5.46
CA LEU A 9 -4.30 0.04 -4.31
C LEU A 9 -5.76 -0.06 -4.79
N ALA A 10 -6.45 -1.12 -4.36
CA ALA A 10 -7.90 -1.28 -4.52
C ALA A 10 -8.58 -1.06 -3.16
N LEU A 11 -9.47 -0.06 -3.07
CA LEU A 11 -10.20 0.22 -1.83
C LEU A 11 -11.45 -0.65 -1.71
N GLY A 12 -11.70 -1.16 -0.50
CA GLY A 12 -12.89 -1.92 -0.16
C GLY A 12 -14.13 -1.04 0.04
N LYS A 13 -15.27 -1.68 0.31
CA LYS A 13 -16.54 -0.98 0.59
C LYS A 13 -16.52 -0.26 1.93
N LEU A 14 -15.83 -0.80 2.94
CA LEU A 14 -15.70 -0.19 4.26
C LEU A 14 -14.43 0.67 4.34
N PRO A 15 -14.49 1.83 5.00
CA PRO A 15 -13.29 2.64 5.24
C PRO A 15 -12.22 1.83 5.98
N GLY A 16 -10.98 1.89 5.48
CA GLY A 16 -9.84 1.19 6.09
C GLY A 16 -9.68 -0.26 5.64
N GLN A 17 -10.50 -0.73 4.70
CA GLN A 17 -10.27 -1.97 3.97
C GLN A 17 -9.70 -1.66 2.59
N GLY A 18 -8.76 -2.48 2.16
CA GLY A 18 -8.24 -2.44 0.81
C GLY A 18 -7.30 -3.61 0.54
N THR A 19 -6.84 -3.65 -0.70
CA THR A 19 -5.93 -4.66 -1.20
C THR A 19 -4.82 -3.95 -1.96
N ILE A 20 -3.58 -4.35 -1.70
CA ILE A 20 -2.42 -3.97 -2.50
C ILE A 20 -2.14 -5.12 -3.46
N GLU A 21 -2.21 -4.85 -4.75
CA GLU A 21 -1.82 -5.79 -5.79
C GLU A 21 -0.40 -5.46 -6.26
N GLN A 22 0.43 -6.48 -6.43
CA GLN A 22 1.78 -6.35 -6.96
C GLN A 22 1.95 -7.19 -8.23
N SER A 23 2.67 -6.65 -9.19
CA SER A 23 3.03 -7.34 -10.43
C SER A 23 4.46 -6.97 -10.86
N GLU A 24 4.94 -7.62 -11.92
CA GLU A 24 6.31 -7.45 -12.49
C GLU A 24 7.46 -7.93 -11.57
N VAL A 25 7.11 -8.58 -10.46
CA VAL A 25 8.00 -9.25 -9.52
C VAL A 25 7.68 -10.74 -9.45
N ASP A 26 8.61 -11.51 -8.88
CA ASP A 26 8.42 -12.94 -8.65
C ASP A 26 7.41 -13.19 -7.51
N GLU A 27 6.79 -14.37 -7.49
CA GLU A 27 5.69 -14.69 -6.56
C GLU A 27 6.11 -14.65 -5.07
N ASP A 28 7.40 -14.84 -4.78
CA ASP A 28 7.99 -14.79 -3.44
C ASP A 28 8.48 -13.39 -3.03
N PHE A 29 8.35 -12.40 -3.92
CA PHE A 29 8.73 -11.03 -3.62
C PHE A 29 7.83 -10.42 -2.55
N SER A 30 8.45 -9.71 -1.61
CA SER A 30 7.75 -8.93 -0.59
C SER A 30 8.42 -7.58 -0.41
N VAL A 31 7.62 -6.54 -0.19
CA VAL A 31 8.11 -5.19 0.10
C VAL A 31 7.20 -4.48 1.09
N ASP A 32 7.79 -3.65 1.94
CA ASP A 32 7.04 -2.76 2.82
C ASP A 32 6.62 -1.51 2.04
N VAL A 33 5.31 -1.31 1.92
CA VAL A 33 4.71 -0.19 1.17
C VAL A 33 4.01 0.77 2.13
N PRO A 34 4.32 2.08 2.09
CA PRO A 34 3.61 3.04 2.91
C PRO A 34 2.26 3.37 2.27
N VAL A 35 1.21 3.30 3.07
CA VAL A 35 -0.14 3.75 2.76
C VAL A 35 -0.44 4.94 3.67
N GLU A 36 -0.69 6.09 3.07
CA GLU A 36 -1.06 7.29 3.78
C GLU A 36 -2.58 7.44 3.85
N ILE A 37 -3.06 7.78 5.04
CA ILE A 37 -4.45 8.04 5.35
C ILE A 37 -4.57 9.51 5.72
N GLN A 38 -5.34 10.25 4.94
CA GLN A 38 -5.70 11.64 5.23
C GLN A 38 -7.10 11.67 5.81
N TYR A 39 -7.23 12.18 7.04
CA TYR A 39 -8.50 12.32 7.73
C TYR A 39 -9.21 13.62 7.39
N ARG A 40 -10.55 13.61 7.45
CA ARG A 40 -11.34 14.85 7.42
C ARG A 40 -10.97 15.66 8.67
N GLY A 41 -10.33 16.82 8.47
CA GLY A 41 -9.71 17.61 9.55
C GLY A 41 -8.20 17.81 9.40
N GLY A 42 -7.58 17.27 8.35
CA GLY A 42 -6.20 17.61 7.96
C GLY A 42 -5.10 16.81 8.66
N LYS A 43 -5.46 15.94 9.61
CA LYS A 43 -4.51 14.99 10.19
C LYS A 43 -4.17 13.89 9.16
N THR A 44 -2.90 13.55 9.09
CA THR A 44 -2.38 12.46 8.25
C THR A 44 -1.77 11.37 9.13
N GLU A 45 -1.89 10.11 8.69
CA GLU A 45 -1.30 8.93 9.31
C GLU A 45 -0.73 8.02 8.22
N THR A 46 0.53 7.59 8.37
CA THR A 46 1.16 6.60 7.48
C THR A 46 1.17 5.24 8.14
N ARG A 47 0.70 4.22 7.44
CA ARG A 47 0.78 2.81 7.84
C ARG A 47 1.58 2.03 6.82
N TRP A 48 2.42 1.13 7.28
CA TRP A 48 3.20 0.26 6.42
C TRP A 48 2.48 -1.08 6.25
N VAL A 49 2.35 -1.52 5.00
CA VAL A 49 1.83 -2.84 4.65
C VAL A 49 2.96 -3.62 4.02
N ARG A 50 3.28 -4.78 4.58
CA ARG A 50 4.19 -5.72 3.93
C ARG A 50 3.39 -6.54 2.91
N THR A 51 3.76 -6.49 1.64
CA THR A 51 3.15 -7.35 0.62
C THR A 51 3.67 -8.78 0.73
N ASP A 52 2.83 -9.74 0.37
CA ASP A 52 3.09 -11.18 0.36
C ASP A 52 2.46 -11.83 -0.87
N GLY A 53 3.25 -11.97 -1.95
CA GLY A 53 2.74 -12.47 -3.22
C GLY A 53 1.84 -11.46 -3.94
N GLU A 54 1.08 -11.91 -4.94
CA GLU A 54 0.37 -11.03 -5.90
C GLU A 54 -0.63 -10.05 -5.27
N SER A 55 -1.24 -10.40 -4.13
CA SER A 55 -2.34 -9.65 -3.55
C SER A 55 -2.35 -9.72 -2.02
N THR A 56 -2.21 -8.56 -1.38
CA THR A 56 -2.21 -8.44 0.08
C THR A 56 -3.36 -7.58 0.55
N ALA A 57 -4.31 -8.18 1.25
CA ALA A 57 -5.43 -7.47 1.86
C ALA A 57 -5.01 -6.83 3.19
N PHE A 58 -5.54 -5.65 3.49
CA PHE A 58 -5.43 -5.01 4.79
C PHE A 58 -6.80 -4.59 5.31
N GLN A 59 -6.94 -4.62 6.63
CA GLN A 59 -8.11 -4.10 7.33
C GLN A 59 -7.68 -3.36 8.59
N TRP A 60 -8.11 -2.11 8.70
CA TRP A 60 -7.69 -1.21 9.75
C TRP A 60 -8.86 -0.57 10.46
N LYS A 61 -8.75 -0.50 11.78
CA LYS A 61 -9.57 0.43 12.56
C LYS A 61 -8.98 1.83 12.40
N LEU A 62 -9.78 2.73 11.83
CA LEU A 62 -9.40 4.10 11.57
C LEU A 62 -9.85 5.02 12.71
N ALA A 63 -9.06 6.05 13.00
CA ALA A 63 -9.32 6.99 14.09
C ALA A 63 -10.51 7.94 13.81
N GLY A 64 -10.96 8.04 12.56
CA GLY A 64 -12.06 8.92 12.18
C GLY A 64 -12.39 8.86 10.69
N PRO A 65 -13.27 9.77 10.22
CA PRO A 65 -13.67 9.84 8.81
C PRO A 65 -12.49 10.14 7.88
N VAL A 66 -12.37 9.36 6.81
CA VAL A 66 -11.29 9.50 5.82
C VAL A 66 -11.68 10.47 4.72
N ALA A 67 -10.73 11.29 4.29
CA ALA A 67 -10.82 12.09 3.09
C ALA A 67 -10.16 11.39 1.90
N LYS A 68 -8.97 10.81 2.11
CA LYS A 68 -8.19 10.14 1.06
C LYS A 68 -7.32 9.03 1.65
N ILE A 69 -7.11 7.96 0.89
CA ILE A 69 -6.06 6.96 1.12
C ILE A 69 -5.17 6.96 -0.11
N THR A 70 -3.86 7.03 0.08
CA THR A 70 -2.88 7.09 -1.00
C THR A 70 -1.81 6.02 -0.80
N LEU A 71 -1.52 5.26 -1.86
CA LEU A 71 -0.40 4.34 -1.89
C LEU A 71 0.87 5.10 -2.25
N ASP A 72 1.92 4.89 -1.46
CA ASP A 72 3.25 5.42 -1.70
C ASP A 72 3.29 6.93 -2.07
N PRO A 73 2.72 7.82 -1.24
CA PRO A 73 2.55 9.25 -1.58
C PRO A 73 3.87 10.01 -1.77
N HIS A 74 5.00 9.42 -1.39
CA HIS A 74 6.33 10.04 -1.42
C HIS A 74 7.33 9.27 -2.28
N SER A 75 6.88 8.30 -3.08
CA SER A 75 7.76 7.44 -3.89
C SER A 75 8.86 6.79 -3.04
N ALA A 76 8.49 6.38 -1.82
CA ALA A 76 9.37 5.78 -0.82
C ALA A 76 9.68 4.31 -1.13
N VAL A 77 8.87 3.64 -1.96
CA VAL A 77 9.20 2.30 -2.47
C VAL A 77 10.24 2.46 -3.59
N LEU A 78 11.51 2.31 -3.23
CA LEU A 78 12.63 2.30 -4.18
C LEU A 78 12.85 0.87 -4.70
N ALA A 79 12.82 0.70 -6.02
CA ALA A 79 13.23 -0.54 -6.65
C ALA A 79 14.77 -0.68 -6.56
N THR A 80 15.25 -1.62 -5.74
CA THR A 80 16.67 -1.99 -5.78
C THR A 80 16.83 -3.16 -6.73
N LYS A 81 17.64 -2.98 -7.79
CA LYS A 81 18.09 -4.08 -8.64
C LYS A 81 18.91 -5.03 -7.78
N VAL A 82 18.36 -6.17 -7.39
CA VAL A 82 19.15 -7.26 -6.82
C VAL A 82 20.01 -7.82 -7.96
N ARG A 83 21.33 -7.82 -7.74
CA ARG A 83 22.32 -8.35 -8.70
C ARG A 83 22.40 -9.86 -8.62
#